data_AF-A0A0S9SAC2-F1
#
_entry.id   AF-A0A0S9SAC2-F1
#
_cell.length_a   1.000
_cell.length_b   1.000
_cell.length_c   1.000
_cell.angle_alpha   90.00
_cell.angle_beta   90.00
_cell.angle_gamma   90.00
#
_symmetry.space_group_name_H-M   'P 1'
#
loop_
_entity.id
_entity.type
_entity.pdbx_description
1 polymer ?
#
loop_
_entity_poly.entity_id
_entity_poly.type
_entity_poly.pdbx_seq_one_letter_code
_entity_poly.pdbx_strand_id
1 'polypeptide(L)'
;MIRVIKHIIVEPTADQMARLGRIQAIVVATFPGATTDIVPGLLDDDLVVEVRLPLDNLNDWRAAREAWGDFSRLAAPLPGPTDPESDEA
;
A
#
# COMPACT_ATOMS: atom_id res chain seq x y z
N MET A 1 -18.49 -7.23 14.31
CA MET A 1 -17.05 -6.87 14.32
C MET A 1 -16.92 -5.47 13.74
N ILE A 2 -16.34 -4.53 14.48
CA ILE A 2 -16.20 -3.14 14.04
C ILE A 2 -14.92 -3.01 13.20
N ARG A 3 -15.02 -2.34 12.06
CA ARG A 3 -13.89 -2.01 11.20
C ARG A 3 -13.78 -0.50 11.04
N VAL A 4 -12.56 -0.01 10.92
CA VAL A 4 -12.27 1.37 10.59
C VAL A 4 -11.85 1.47 9.12
N ILE A 5 -12.19 2.59 8.50
CA ILE A 5 -11.80 2.90 7.12
C ILE A 5 -10.71 3.96 7.16
N LYS A 6 -9.66 3.76 6.36
CA LYS A 6 -8.57 4.71 6.15
C LYS A 6 -8.38 4.93 4.66
N HIS A 7 -8.22 6.18 4.28
CA HIS A 7 -7.97 6.58 2.91
C HIS A 7 -6.53 7.06 2.78
N ILE A 8 -5.78 6.48 1.85
CA ILE A 8 -4.46 6.96 1.45
C ILE A 8 -4.62 7.57 0.05
N ILE A 9 -4.54 8.90 -0.01
CA ILE A 9 -4.65 9.66 -1.26
C ILE A 9 -3.30 9.58 -1.99
N VAL A 10 -3.34 9.31 -3.30
CA VAL A 10 -2.17 9.33 -4.17
C VAL A 10 -2.40 10.34 -5.29
N GLU A 11 -1.60 11.40 -5.28
CA GLU A 11 -1.69 12.47 -6.28
C GLU A 11 -1.50 11.94 -7.71
N PRO A 12 -2.18 12.55 -8.69
CA PRO A 12 -2.11 12.13 -10.09
C PRO A 12 -0.69 12.29 -10.64
N THR A 13 -0.10 11.18 -11.06
CA THR A 13 1.28 11.10 -11.56
C THR A 13 1.36 10.02 -12.64
N ALA A 14 2.40 10.06 -13.49
CA ALA A 14 2.57 9.08 -14.56
C ALA A 14 2.70 7.63 -14.05
N ASP A 15 3.13 7.45 -12.79
CA ASP A 15 3.30 6.15 -12.13
C ASP A 15 2.25 5.86 -11.04
N GLN A 16 1.15 6.64 -11.00
CA GLN A 16 0.12 6.57 -9.95
C GLN A 16 -0.38 5.15 -9.68
N MET A 17 -0.70 4.39 -10.73
CA MET A 17 -1.18 3.00 -10.60
C MET A 17 -0.14 2.06 -9.98
N ALA A 18 1.13 2.20 -10.36
CA ALA A 18 2.20 1.40 -9.77
C ALA A 18 2.40 1.77 -8.28
N ARG A 19 2.26 3.05 -7.94
CA ARG A 19 2.33 3.54 -6.56
C ARG A 19 1.16 3.02 -5.71
N LEU A 20 -0.07 3.06 -6.23
CA LEU A 20 -1.26 2.50 -5.58
C LEU A 20 -1.09 1.00 -5.28
N GLY A 21 -0.62 0.22 -6.26
CA GLY A 21 -0.37 -1.21 -6.08
C GLY A 21 0.68 -1.52 -5.01
N ARG A 22 1.78 -0.75 -4.96
CA ARG A 22 2.78 -0.87 -3.88
C ARG A 22 2.16 -0.58 -2.51
N ILE A 23 1.38 0.49 -2.39
CA ILE A 23 0.70 0.85 -1.13
C ILE A 23 -0.22 -0.29 -0.67
N GLN A 24 -1.04 -0.85 -1.57
CA GLN A 24 -1.89 -2.00 -1.25
C GLN A 24 -1.08 -3.19 -0.73
N ALA A 25 0.01 -3.55 -1.42
CA ALA A 25 0.87 -4.67 -1.02
C ALA A 25 1.48 -4.47 0.37
N ILE A 26 1.98 -3.28 0.67
CA ILE A 26 2.55 -2.94 1.98
C ILE A 26 1.49 -3.02 3.08
N VAL A 27 0.30 -2.49 2.84
CA VAL A 27 -0.80 -2.51 3.80
C VAL A 27 -1.21 -3.96 4.11
N VAL A 28 -1.41 -4.79 3.10
CA VAL A 28 -1.80 -6.20 3.28
C VAL A 28 -0.70 -7.00 3.98
N ALA A 29 0.57 -6.75 3.64
CA ALA A 29 1.70 -7.40 4.31
C ALA A 29 1.82 -7.01 5.79
N THR A 30 1.53 -5.75 6.13
CA THR A 30 1.62 -5.24 7.50
C THR A 30 0.38 -5.61 8.33
N PHE A 31 -0.79 -5.69 7.70
CA PHE A 31 -2.07 -5.98 8.33
C PHE A 31 -2.79 -7.12 7.59
N PRO A 32 -2.46 -8.39 7.89
CA PRO A 32 -3.05 -9.55 7.19
C PRO A 32 -4.59 -9.66 7.26
N GLY A 33 -5.22 -8.99 8.24
CA GLY A 33 -6.68 -8.92 8.37
C GLY A 33 -7.33 -7.72 7.65
N ALA A 34 -6.55 -6.89 6.96
CA ALA A 34 -7.04 -5.73 6.23
C ALA A 34 -7.49 -6.12 4.80
N THR A 35 -8.51 -5.43 4.31
CA THR A 35 -8.89 -5.45 2.89
C THR A 35 -8.61 -4.10 2.27
N THR A 36 -8.19 -4.09 1.01
CA THR A 36 -7.85 -2.85 0.30
C THR A 36 -8.56 -2.77 -1.05
N ASP A 37 -9.08 -1.59 -1.40
CA ASP A 37 -9.65 -1.28 -2.71
C ASP A 37 -9.01 0.01 -3.25
N ILE A 38 -8.92 0.16 -4.57
CA ILE A 38 -8.61 1.45 -5.21
C ILE A 38 -9.94 2.09 -5.61
N VAL A 39 -10.20 3.28 -5.09
CA VAL A 39 -11.45 4.01 -5.33
C VAL A 39 -11.17 5.43 -5.83
N PRO A 40 -12.08 6.04 -6.59
CA PRO A 40 -11.99 7.46 -6.93
C PRO A 40 -11.92 8.34 -5.67
N GLY A 41 -11.08 9.37 -5.72
CA GLY A 41 -10.96 10.40 -4.68
C GLY A 41 -12.10 11.43 -4.73
N LEU A 42 -11.96 12.47 -3.90
CA LEU A 42 -12.91 13.58 -3.86
C LEU A 42 -12.71 14.58 -5.01
N LEU A 43 -11.50 14.65 -5.56
CA LEU A 43 -11.16 15.48 -6.71
C LEU A 43 -11.09 14.61 -7.96
N ASP A 44 -11.30 15.25 -9.11
CA ASP A 44 -11.13 14.61 -10.40
C ASP A 44 -9.66 14.15 -10.56
N ASP A 45 -9.47 12.95 -11.11
CA ASP A 45 -8.18 12.24 -11.31
C ASP A 45 -7.48 11.72 -10.04
N ASP A 46 -7.96 12.04 -8.85
CA ASP A 46 -7.45 11.45 -7.61
C ASP A 46 -7.88 9.99 -7.49
N LEU A 47 -6.92 9.14 -7.11
CA LEU A 47 -7.18 7.76 -6.73
C LEU A 47 -6.72 7.55 -5.30
N VAL A 48 -7.51 6.78 -4.57
CA VAL A 48 -7.33 6.54 -3.15
C VAL A 48 -7.24 5.04 -2.91
N VAL A 49 -6.27 4.62 -2.09
CA VAL A 49 -6.32 3.29 -1.49
C VAL A 49 -7.22 3.36 -0.27
N GLU A 50 -8.40 2.76 -0.36
CA GLU A 50 -9.26 2.52 0.78
C GLU A 50 -8.80 1.26 1.52
N VAL A 51 -8.49 1.41 2.80
CA VAL A 51 -8.11 0.32 3.68
C VAL A 51 -9.19 0.12 4.73
N ARG A 52 -9.72 -1.09 4.82
CA ARG A 52 -10.65 -1.49 5.89
C ARG A 52 -9.94 -2.47 6.81
N LEU A 53 -9.83 -2.12 8.09
CA LEU A 53 -9.10 -2.90 9.09
C LEU A 53 -9.93 -3.05 10.38
N PRO A 54 -9.74 -4.13 11.16
CA PRO A 54 -10.33 -4.27 12.50
C PRO A 54 -10.00 -3.06 13.39
N LEU A 55 -10.93 -2.66 14.27
CA LEU A 55 -10.73 -1.54 15.19
C LEU A 55 -9.49 -1.72 16.09
N ASP A 56 -9.18 -2.96 16.47
CA ASP A 56 -8.05 -3.29 17.35
C ASP A 56 -6.69 -2.90 16.74
N ASN A 57 -6.60 -2.84 15.41
CA ASN A 57 -5.39 -2.43 14.68
C ASN A 57 -5.25 -0.90 14.55
N LEU A 58 -6.14 -0.09 15.13
CA LEU A 58 -6.11 1.36 14.96
C LEU A 58 -4.84 2.02 15.52
N ASN A 59 -4.28 1.50 16.60
CA ASN A 59 -3.03 2.02 17.17
C ASN A 59 -1.82 1.61 16.32
N ASP A 60 -1.77 0.34 15.91
CA ASP A 60 -0.72 -0.18 15.03
C ASP A 60 -0.71 0.55 13.68
N TRP A 61 -1.89 0.89 13.15
CA TRP A 61 -2.03 1.71 11.95
C TRP A 61 -1.31 3.05 12.07
N ARG A 62 -1.42 3.74 13.22
CA ARG A 62 -0.76 5.04 13.41
C ARG A 62 0.76 4.87 13.39
N ALA A 63 1.27 3.90 14.14
CA ALA A 63 2.71 3.61 14.20
C ALA A 63 3.26 3.22 12.82
N ALA A 64 2.57 2.36 12.08
CA ALA A 64 2.95 1.97 10.73
C ALA A 64 2.92 3.16 9.77
N ARG A 65 1.88 4.01 9.84
CA ARG A 65 1.75 5.21 9.00
C ARG A 65 2.87 6.22 9.24
N GLU A 66 3.32 6.38 10.47
CA GLU A 66 4.47 7.22 10.82
C GLU A 66 5.76 6.65 10.20
N ALA A 67 5.97 5.34 10.27
CA ALA A 67 7.14 4.67 9.70
C ALA A 67 7.19 4.72 8.16
N TRP A 68 6.04 4.62 7.48
CA TRP A 68 5.97 4.64 6.01
C TRP A 68 6.27 6.02 5.40
N GLY A 69 6.11 7.11 6.15
CA GLY A 69 6.32 8.46 5.65
C GLY A 69 5.38 8.82 4.48
N ASP A 70 5.94 9.17 3.34
CA ASP A 70 5.24 9.48 2.09
C ASP A 70 5.19 8.30 1.11
N PHE A 71 5.58 7.11 1.56
CA PHE A 71 5.80 5.91 0.75
C PHE A 71 6.87 6.08 -0.36
N SER A 72 7.64 7.18 -0.38
CA SER A 72 8.65 7.44 -1.42
C SER A 72 9.90 6.59 -1.25
N ARG A 73 10.26 6.22 -0.02
CA ARG A 73 11.37 5.29 0.26
C ARG A 73 11.09 3.85 -0.19
N LEU A 74 9.86 3.56 -0.58
CA LEU A 74 9.41 2.24 -1.01
C LEU A 74 9.49 2.08 -2.54
N ALA A 75 10.18 3.01 -3.22
CA ALA A 75 10.56 2.94 -4.62
C ALA A 75 11.71 1.95 -4.91
N ALA A 76 12.23 1.24 -3.90
CA ALA A 76 13.05 0.08 -4.15
C ALA A 76 12.21 -0.92 -4.98
N PRO A 77 12.74 -1.46 -6.09
CA PRO A 77 12.06 -2.52 -6.80
C PRO A 77 11.74 -3.62 -5.80
N LEU A 78 10.53 -4.21 -5.89
CA LEU A 78 10.33 -5.54 -5.32
C LEU A 78 11.54 -6.37 -5.78
N PRO A 79 12.25 -7.10 -4.89
CA PRO A 79 13.24 -8.03 -5.36
C PRO A 79 12.51 -8.93 -6.36
N GLY A 80 12.89 -8.82 -7.63
CA GLY A 80 12.42 -9.76 -8.64
C GLY A 80 12.72 -11.17 -8.14
N PRO A 81 11.99 -12.20 -8.61
CA PRO A 81 12.37 -13.57 -8.29
C PRO A 81 13.87 -13.70 -8.58
N THR A 82 14.66 -13.92 -7.53
CA THR A 82 16.04 -14.37 -7.67
C THR A 82 15.92 -15.74 -8.29
N ASP A 83 16.04 -15.81 -9.61
CA ASP A 83 16.28 -17.06 -10.31
C ASP A 83 17.62 -17.59 -9.79
N PRO A 84 17.65 -18.69 -9.04
CA PRO A 84 18.90 -19.38 -8.77
C PRO A 84 19.26 -20.18 -10.02
N GLU A 85 20.53 -20.10 -10.42
CA GLU A 85 21.17 -20.99 -11.39
C GLU A 85 20.70 -20.92 -12.85
N SER A 86 21.58 -20.37 -13.69
CA SER A 86 22.13 -21.13 -14.82
C SER A 86 23.53 -20.60 -15.08
N ASP A 87 24.46 -21.12 -14.27
CA ASP A 87 25.87 -21.23 -14.64
C ASP A 87 25.94 -22.35 -15.67
N GLU A 88 26.05 -22.01 -16.96
CA GLU A 88 26.34 -22.99 -18.00
C GLU A 88 27.39 -22.41 -18.96
N ALA A 89 28.62 -22.84 -18.70
CA ALA A 89 29.74 -23.20 -19.59
C ALA A 89 30.02 -22.37 -20.86
#